data_AF-A0A246SEM7-F1
#
_entry.id   AF-A0A246SEM7-F1
#
_cell.length_a   1.000
_cell.length_b   1.000
_cell.length_c   1.000
_cell.angle_alpha   90.00
_cell.angle_beta   90.00
_cell.angle_gamma   90.00
#
_symmetry.space_group_name_H-M   'P 1'
#
loop_
_entity.id
_entity.type
_entity.pdbx_description
1 polymer ?
#
loop_
_entity_poly.entity_id
_entity_poly.type
_entity_poly.pdbx_seq_one_letter_code
_entity_poly.pdbx_strand_id
1 'polypeptide(L)'
;MERALERIDLIEKARLFSEDLYAQNQIERPNGESPFYKVSLGDKYRPKDAVTLLLDTSPSFFGHKEVMFASFTSWVILPNDPNVRLELIGLCIKRLLAKAEAIASEDFSENSILMRDLIARHLIAGPQFIEQIYVPFGGGMELLSDFGSRTIADHLFDDERKSFYTILKMMASCLYVASCTSEDGSVQPTVNKAVATVRTFIDPKIMSRASIYAKWAECKDTIAWICAAESIELEIGTLLDKLLQANATFEEHGKLFEKWARRAKFFCEHVLRRMPDSELYEANIRPLRKVEPERFSLNLLTPSDVAFTKKAYSL
;
A
#
# COMPACT_ATOMS: atom_id res chain seq x y z
N MET A 1 5.33 17.91 50.16
CA MET A 1 5.15 16.53 50.67
C MET A 1 4.12 15.80 49.80
N GLU A 2 2.94 16.38 49.57
CA GLU A 2 1.90 15.88 48.63
C GLU A 2 2.44 15.58 47.22
N ARG A 3 3.07 16.55 46.54
CA ARG A 3 3.69 16.35 45.20
C ARG A 3 4.78 15.28 45.15
N ALA A 4 5.42 14.98 46.28
CA ALA A 4 6.46 13.94 46.34
C ALA A 4 5.83 12.54 46.46
N LEU A 5 4.73 12.42 47.21
CA LEU A 5 3.92 11.21 47.31
C LEU A 5 3.22 10.90 45.98
N GLU A 6 2.68 11.90 45.29
CA GLU A 6 2.10 11.76 43.94
C GLU A 6 3.14 11.26 42.93
N ARG A 7 4.38 11.74 43.00
CA ARG A 7 5.46 11.32 42.09
C ARG A 7 5.89 9.87 42.33
N ILE A 8 5.93 9.42 43.58
CA ILE A 8 6.28 8.03 43.94
C ILE A 8 5.19 7.07 43.45
N ASP A 9 3.92 7.40 43.67
CA ASP A 9 2.77 6.61 43.18
C ASP A 9 2.79 6.47 41.66
N LEU A 10 3.12 7.54 40.94
CA LEU A 10 3.16 7.54 39.49
C LEU A 10 4.33 6.73 38.91
N ILE A 11 5.50 6.77 39.55
CA ILE A 11 6.66 5.94 39.18
C ILE A 11 6.33 4.46 39.40
N GLU A 12 5.70 4.14 40.51
CA GLU A 12 5.34 2.76 40.84
C GLU A 12 4.28 2.20 39.88
N LYS A 13 3.27 2.99 39.51
CA LYS A 13 2.30 2.63 38.47
C LYS A 13 2.95 2.38 37.12
N ALA A 14 3.90 3.24 36.71
CA ALA A 14 4.62 3.05 35.45
C ALA A 14 5.52 1.81 35.48
N ARG A 15 6.13 1.50 36.64
CA ARG A 15 6.92 0.26 36.85
C ARG A 15 6.03 -0.99 36.71
N LEU A 16 4.90 -1.03 37.41
CA LEU A 16 3.97 -2.16 37.36
C LEU A 16 3.41 -2.36 35.95
N PHE A 17 3.00 -1.28 35.28
CA PHE A 17 2.54 -1.35 33.89
C PHE A 17 3.63 -1.84 32.94
N SER A 18 4.87 -1.36 33.10
CA SER A 18 6.02 -1.85 32.36
C SER A 18 6.23 -3.35 32.60
N GLU A 19 6.19 -3.80 33.85
CA GLU A 19 6.34 -5.22 34.19
C GLU A 19 5.25 -6.09 33.57
N ASP A 20 3.99 -5.66 33.63
CA ASP A 20 2.87 -6.36 32.98
C ASP A 20 3.01 -6.39 31.45
N LEU A 21 3.51 -5.30 30.84
CA LEU A 21 3.72 -5.22 29.41
C LEU A 21 4.90 -6.08 28.94
N TYR A 22 6.03 -6.08 29.66
CA TYR A 22 7.20 -6.91 29.35
C TYR A 22 7.00 -8.38 29.72
N ALA A 23 6.08 -8.69 30.64
CA ALA A 23 5.65 -10.06 30.93
C ALA A 23 4.83 -10.65 29.76
N GLN A 24 4.22 -9.81 28.91
CA GLN A 24 3.69 -10.25 27.62
C GLN A 24 4.88 -10.46 26.68
N ASN A 25 5.06 -11.68 26.16
CA ASN A 25 6.15 -12.02 25.24
C ASN A 25 6.29 -10.96 24.14
N GLN A 26 7.34 -10.13 24.22
CA GLN A 26 7.61 -9.15 23.19
C GLN A 26 7.88 -9.89 21.89
N ILE A 27 7.09 -9.57 20.87
CA ILE A 27 7.27 -10.15 19.55
C ILE A 27 8.52 -9.51 18.95
N GLU A 28 9.61 -10.26 18.93
CA GLU A 28 10.83 -9.85 18.25
C GLU A 28 10.63 -9.84 16.74
N ARG A 29 11.40 -8.96 16.10
CA ARG A 29 11.53 -8.93 14.66
C ARG A 29 12.01 -10.30 14.12
N PRO A 30 11.40 -10.82 13.04
CA PRO A 30 11.84 -12.09 12.45
C PRO A 30 13.31 -12.08 12.01
N ASN A 31 14.03 -13.16 12.32
CA ASN A 31 15.43 -13.32 11.94
C ASN A 31 15.60 -13.33 10.41
N GLY A 32 16.56 -12.55 9.91
CA GLY A 32 16.92 -12.50 8.48
C GLY A 32 16.06 -11.55 7.63
N GLU A 33 15.11 -10.84 8.23
CA GLU A 33 14.35 -9.80 7.53
C GLU A 33 15.24 -8.60 7.13
N SER A 34 14.92 -7.95 6.01
CA SER A 34 15.52 -6.67 5.61
C SER A 34 15.02 -5.52 6.51
N PRO A 35 15.89 -4.64 7.04
CA PRO A 35 15.44 -3.51 7.87
C PRO A 35 14.49 -2.57 7.13
N PHE A 36 13.51 -2.00 7.84
CA PHE A 36 12.50 -1.10 7.26
C PHE A 36 13.12 0.02 6.42
N TYR A 37 14.13 0.73 6.95
CA TYR A 37 14.80 1.82 6.22
C TYR A 37 15.35 1.37 4.85
N LYS A 38 15.83 0.12 4.77
CA LYS A 38 16.41 -0.45 3.55
C LYS A 38 15.34 -0.83 2.53
N VAL A 39 14.14 -1.22 3.01
CA VAL A 39 13.00 -1.62 2.19
C VAL A 39 12.24 -0.39 1.68
N SER A 40 11.99 0.57 2.57
CA SER A 40 11.03 1.66 2.38
C SER A 40 11.65 3.03 2.20
N LEU A 41 12.83 3.30 2.78
CA LEU A 41 13.43 4.64 2.78
C LEU A 41 14.67 4.76 1.89
N GLY A 42 15.20 3.64 1.37
CA GLY A 42 16.32 3.67 0.44
C GLY A 42 15.94 4.23 -0.94
N ASP A 43 16.97 4.53 -1.75
CA ASP A 43 16.84 5.08 -3.11
C ASP A 43 15.90 4.26 -4.00
N LYS A 44 15.87 2.93 -3.81
CA LYS A 44 14.99 2.01 -4.51
C LYS A 44 14.16 1.22 -3.52
N TYR A 45 12.84 1.28 -3.71
CA TYR A 45 11.89 0.48 -2.95
C TYR A 45 12.12 -1.03 -3.18
N ARG A 46 11.96 -1.84 -2.14
CA ARG A 46 12.15 -3.31 -2.21
C ARG A 46 10.83 -4.06 -2.08
N PRO A 47 10.02 -4.14 -3.15
CA PRO A 47 8.68 -4.70 -3.06
C PRO A 47 8.66 -6.18 -2.66
N LYS A 48 9.70 -6.95 -3.01
CA LYS A 48 9.79 -8.36 -2.61
C LYS A 48 9.87 -8.54 -1.09
N ASP A 49 10.66 -7.69 -0.42
CA ASP A 49 10.85 -7.77 1.03
C ASP A 49 9.55 -7.34 1.73
N ALA A 50 8.92 -6.25 1.26
CA ALA A 50 7.64 -5.79 1.77
C ALA A 50 6.52 -6.83 1.62
N VAL A 51 6.36 -7.42 0.43
CA VAL A 51 5.35 -8.46 0.17
C VAL A 51 5.59 -9.69 1.03
N THR A 52 6.86 -10.06 1.28
CA THR A 52 7.19 -11.19 2.16
C THR A 52 6.71 -10.93 3.59
N LEU A 53 6.99 -9.74 4.15
CA LEU A 53 6.52 -9.38 5.49
C LEU A 53 4.98 -9.30 5.58
N LEU A 54 4.34 -8.69 4.59
CA LEU A 54 2.90 -8.45 4.61
C LEU A 54 2.06 -9.72 4.37
N LEU A 55 2.65 -10.75 3.74
CA LEU A 55 2.04 -12.08 3.62
C LEU A 55 2.33 -13.00 4.82
N ASP A 56 3.31 -12.67 5.64
CA ASP A 56 3.60 -13.43 6.86
C ASP A 56 2.38 -13.33 7.80
N THR A 57 1.86 -14.44 8.30
CA THR A 57 0.74 -14.45 9.25
C THR A 57 1.19 -14.34 10.69
N SER A 58 2.49 -14.50 10.97
CA SER A 58 3.04 -14.35 12.30
C SER A 58 2.83 -12.93 12.83
N PRO A 59 2.56 -12.77 14.14
CA PRO A 59 2.55 -11.47 14.78
C PRO A 59 3.88 -10.73 14.56
N SER A 60 3.85 -9.40 14.68
CA SER A 60 5.03 -8.55 14.60
C SER A 60 4.98 -7.47 15.67
N PHE A 61 6.13 -6.86 15.98
CA PHE A 61 6.19 -5.70 16.86
C PHE A 61 5.28 -4.55 16.39
N PHE A 62 4.93 -3.68 17.34
CA PHE A 62 3.99 -2.58 17.15
C PHE A 62 4.27 -1.75 15.89
N GLY A 63 3.24 -1.48 15.10
CA GLY A 63 3.32 -0.62 13.91
C GLY A 63 4.08 -1.20 12.72
N HIS A 64 4.75 -2.35 12.83
CA HIS A 64 5.65 -2.84 11.79
C HIS A 64 4.97 -3.11 10.45
N LYS A 65 3.95 -3.97 10.45
CA LYS A 65 3.17 -4.27 9.25
C LYS A 65 2.37 -3.07 8.78
N GLU A 66 1.99 -2.18 9.69
CA GLU A 66 1.27 -0.97 9.32
C GLU A 66 2.10 -0.01 8.49
N VAL A 67 3.30 0.32 8.98
CA VAL A 67 4.17 1.24 8.27
C VAL A 67 4.71 0.60 7.00
N MET A 68 4.96 -0.72 6.99
CA MET A 68 5.30 -1.43 5.76
C MET A 68 4.15 -1.37 4.74
N PHE A 69 2.91 -1.56 5.18
CA PHE A 69 1.73 -1.50 4.32
C PHE A 69 1.51 -0.10 3.75
N ALA A 70 1.64 0.95 4.57
CA ALA A 70 1.59 2.34 4.11
C ALA A 70 2.67 2.62 3.04
N SER A 71 3.90 2.14 3.28
CA SER A 71 4.99 2.24 2.32
C SER A 71 4.73 1.45 1.03
N PHE A 72 4.10 0.29 1.12
CA PHE A 72 3.77 -0.55 -0.02
C PHE A 72 2.67 0.07 -0.86
N THR A 73 1.60 0.57 -0.24
CA THR A 73 0.48 1.19 -0.94
C THR A 73 0.91 2.47 -1.65
N SER A 74 1.77 3.31 -1.06
CA SER A 74 2.36 4.45 -1.77
C SER A 74 3.15 4.02 -3.00
N TRP A 75 3.94 2.93 -2.89
CA TRP A 75 4.73 2.43 -4.01
C TRP A 75 3.83 1.86 -5.12
N VAL A 76 2.73 1.20 -4.78
CA VAL A 76 1.79 0.70 -5.79
C VAL A 76 1.20 1.85 -6.62
N ILE A 77 0.81 2.95 -5.97
CA ILE A 77 0.13 4.07 -6.64
C ILE A 77 1.12 4.96 -7.40
N LEU A 78 2.23 5.36 -6.77
CA LEU A 78 3.24 6.23 -7.38
C LEU A 78 4.65 5.65 -7.12
N PRO A 79 5.05 4.59 -7.86
CA PRO A 79 6.28 3.84 -7.56
C PRO A 79 7.56 4.66 -7.70
N ASN A 80 7.53 5.70 -8.53
CA ASN A 80 8.67 6.57 -8.83
C ASN A 80 8.67 7.87 -7.99
N ASP A 81 7.68 8.09 -7.13
CA ASP A 81 7.60 9.27 -6.27
C ASP A 81 7.95 8.90 -4.81
N PRO A 82 9.19 9.17 -4.36
CA PRO A 82 9.58 8.91 -2.99
C PRO A 82 8.86 9.83 -1.99
N ASN A 83 8.43 11.04 -2.38
CA ASN A 83 7.79 11.99 -1.46
C ASN A 83 6.39 11.49 -1.08
N VAL A 84 5.64 10.92 -2.02
CA VAL A 84 4.35 10.28 -1.73
C VAL A 84 4.52 9.14 -0.74
N ARG A 85 5.62 8.38 -0.86
CA ARG A 85 5.96 7.32 0.09
C ARG A 85 6.27 7.86 1.47
N LEU A 86 7.10 8.90 1.58
CA LEU A 86 7.37 9.57 2.84
C LEU A 86 6.10 10.14 3.47
N GLU A 87 5.19 10.69 2.65
CA GLU A 87 3.92 11.25 3.11
C GLU A 87 3.03 10.20 3.76
N LEU A 88 2.82 9.05 3.11
CA LEU A 88 1.98 7.99 3.67
C LEU A 88 2.62 7.28 4.85
N ILE A 89 3.95 7.09 4.84
CA ILE A 89 4.69 6.56 5.99
C ILE A 89 4.56 7.52 7.19
N GLY A 90 4.79 8.81 6.98
CA GLY A 90 4.70 9.83 8.03
C GLY A 90 3.29 9.93 8.61
N LEU A 91 2.26 9.88 7.75
CA LEU A 91 0.86 9.87 8.18
C LEU A 91 0.56 8.63 9.05
N CYS A 92 1.06 7.46 8.65
CA CYS A 92 0.92 6.22 9.41
C CYS A 92 1.62 6.30 10.77
N ILE A 93 2.87 6.77 10.83
CA ILE A 93 3.63 6.94 12.07
C ILE A 93 2.89 7.87 13.04
N LYS A 94 2.39 9.02 12.56
CA LYS A 94 1.61 9.96 13.38
C LYS A 94 0.34 9.31 13.95
N ARG A 95 -0.39 8.53 13.15
CA ARG A 95 -1.57 7.78 13.60
C ARG A 95 -1.22 6.73 14.65
N LEU A 96 -0.12 6.01 14.47
CA LEU A 96 0.36 5.01 15.43
C LEU A 96 0.77 5.64 16.76
N LEU A 97 1.48 6.77 16.73
CA LEU A 97 1.82 7.52 17.94
C LEU A 97 0.57 8.07 18.64
N ALA A 98 -0.39 8.62 17.90
CA ALA A 98 -1.66 9.05 18.46
C ALA A 98 -2.45 7.88 19.08
N LYS A 99 -2.44 6.70 18.45
CA LYS A 99 -3.05 5.46 19.01
C LYS A 99 -2.37 5.07 20.32
N ALA A 100 -1.04 5.11 20.38
CA ALA A 100 -0.29 4.81 21.59
C ALA A 100 -0.56 5.83 22.72
N GLU A 101 -0.67 7.12 22.39
CA GLU A 101 -1.02 8.17 23.34
C GLU A 101 -2.46 8.04 23.86
N ALA A 102 -3.41 7.61 23.01
CA ALA A 102 -4.79 7.35 23.42
C ALA A 102 -4.85 6.20 24.43
N ILE A 103 -4.19 5.07 24.15
CA ILE A 103 -4.09 3.94 25.08
C ILE A 103 -3.44 4.38 26.41
N ALA A 104 -2.33 5.13 26.34
CA ALA A 104 -1.69 5.66 27.55
C ALA A 104 -2.61 6.61 28.35
N SER A 105 -3.52 7.35 27.69
CA SER A 105 -4.47 8.25 28.36
C SER A 105 -5.56 7.51 29.11
N GLU A 106 -5.94 6.31 28.65
CA GLU A 106 -6.94 5.47 29.32
C GLU A 106 -6.40 4.93 30.66
N ASP A 107 -5.13 4.52 30.68
CA ASP A 107 -4.49 3.90 31.85
C ASP A 107 -3.83 4.91 32.81
N PHE A 108 -3.37 6.05 32.29
CA PHE A 108 -2.68 7.08 33.06
C PHE A 108 -3.42 8.40 32.87
N SER A 109 -4.19 8.80 33.89
CA SER A 109 -5.03 10.01 33.91
C SER A 109 -4.32 11.27 33.42
N GLU A 110 -5.09 12.32 33.07
CA GLU A 110 -4.61 13.63 32.57
C GLU A 110 -3.51 14.34 33.41
N ASN A 111 -3.20 13.82 34.59
CA ASN A 111 -2.34 14.44 35.60
C ASN A 111 -0.85 14.53 35.21
N SER A 112 -0.38 13.83 34.16
CA SER A 112 1.01 13.96 33.69
C SER A 112 1.19 13.70 32.19
N ILE A 113 1.16 14.78 31.39
CA ILE A 113 1.43 14.78 29.94
C ILE A 113 2.78 14.11 29.62
N LEU A 114 3.81 14.39 30.42
CA LEU A 114 5.15 13.82 30.23
C LEU A 114 5.15 12.29 30.39
N MET A 115 4.42 11.77 31.37
CA MET A 115 4.39 10.33 31.63
C MET A 115 3.56 9.60 30.59
N ARG A 116 2.46 10.20 30.13
CA ARG A 116 1.71 9.68 28.99
C ARG A 116 2.61 9.54 27.75
N ASP A 117 3.40 10.57 27.44
CA ASP A 117 4.31 10.57 26.30
C ASP A 117 5.38 9.47 26.41
N LEU A 118 6.01 9.36 27.59
CA LEU A 118 7.01 8.32 27.85
C LEU A 118 6.42 6.91 27.73
N ILE A 119 5.23 6.68 28.28
CA ILE A 119 4.53 5.39 28.22
C ILE A 119 4.14 5.06 26.78
N ALA A 120 3.56 6.02 26.06
CA ALA A 120 3.18 5.84 24.66
C ALA A 120 4.38 5.46 23.78
N ARG A 121 5.50 6.18 23.89
CA ARG A 121 6.67 5.97 23.02
C ARG A 121 7.53 4.78 23.43
N HIS A 122 7.82 4.64 24.72
CA HIS A 122 8.82 3.69 25.19
C HIS A 122 8.24 2.39 25.73
N LEU A 123 6.95 2.36 26.07
CA LEU A 123 6.28 1.14 26.51
C LEU A 123 5.36 0.62 25.40
N ILE A 124 4.29 1.35 25.05
CA ILE A 124 3.26 0.87 24.11
C ILE A 124 3.80 0.69 22.69
N ALA A 125 4.42 1.73 22.11
CA ALA A 125 5.09 1.58 20.82
C ALA A 125 6.36 0.73 20.96
N GLY A 126 7.09 0.95 22.05
CA GLY A 126 8.21 0.12 22.46
C GLY A 126 9.52 0.39 21.70
N PRO A 127 10.64 -0.16 22.19
CA PRO A 127 11.98 0.11 21.66
C PRO A 127 12.14 -0.29 20.19
N GLN A 128 11.56 -1.42 19.76
CA GLN A 128 11.66 -1.88 18.37
C GLN A 128 11.00 -0.90 17.38
N PHE A 129 9.84 -0.33 17.71
CA PHE A 129 9.22 0.71 16.88
C PHE A 129 10.11 1.95 16.77
N ILE A 130 10.66 2.39 17.91
CA ILE A 130 11.53 3.56 17.95
C ILE A 130 12.78 3.35 17.10
N GLU A 131 13.49 2.24 17.31
CA GLU A 131 14.76 1.96 16.66
C GLU A 131 14.62 1.59 15.18
N GLN A 132 13.58 0.83 14.81
CA GLN A 132 13.45 0.27 13.46
C GLN A 132 12.63 1.16 12.53
N ILE A 133 11.75 2.01 13.06
CA ILE A 133 10.80 2.80 12.26
C ILE A 133 10.96 4.29 12.53
N TYR A 134 10.76 4.73 13.77
CA TYR A 134 10.70 6.15 14.10
C TYR A 134 12.04 6.86 13.87
N VAL A 135 13.13 6.35 14.44
CA VAL A 135 14.48 6.92 14.28
C VAL A 135 14.93 6.89 12.81
N PRO A 136 14.83 5.76 12.07
CA PRO A 136 15.26 5.73 10.68
C PRO A 136 14.41 6.59 9.73
N PHE A 137 13.14 6.84 10.06
CA PHE A 137 12.32 7.79 9.31
C PHE A 137 12.76 9.26 9.52
N GLY A 138 13.64 9.53 10.48
CA GLY A 138 14.10 10.88 10.82
C GLY A 138 13.59 11.34 12.18
N GLY A 139 13.66 10.46 13.20
CA GLY A 139 13.05 10.55 14.54
C GLY A 139 13.46 11.73 15.44
N GLY A 140 13.80 12.87 14.87
CA GLY A 140 13.97 14.16 15.51
C GLY A 140 13.27 15.24 14.69
N MET A 141 11.94 15.20 14.63
CA MET A 141 11.05 16.24 14.09
C MET A 141 11.13 16.58 12.60
N GLU A 142 12.28 16.59 11.90
CA GLU A 142 12.38 17.22 10.56
C GLU A 142 11.51 16.51 9.50
N LEU A 143 11.69 15.20 9.28
CA LEU A 143 10.86 14.48 8.29
C LEU A 143 9.42 14.28 8.78
N LEU A 144 9.17 14.15 10.08
CA LEU A 144 7.80 14.05 10.61
C LEU A 144 7.08 15.40 10.65
N SER A 145 7.79 16.53 10.67
CA SER A 145 7.19 17.85 10.52
C SER A 145 6.85 18.13 9.06
N ASP A 146 7.71 17.68 8.16
CA ASP A 146 7.61 17.98 6.74
C ASP A 146 6.64 17.04 6.00
N PHE A 147 6.48 15.80 6.49
CA PHE A 147 5.62 14.78 5.88
C PHE A 147 4.52 14.27 6.82
N GLY A 148 3.49 13.68 6.24
CA GLY A 148 2.38 13.04 6.98
C GLY A 148 1.25 13.99 7.35
N SER A 149 1.01 14.99 6.51
CA SER A 149 -0.16 15.86 6.53
C SER A 149 -1.33 15.16 5.86
N ARG A 150 -2.45 15.05 6.59
CA ARG A 150 -3.68 14.49 6.01
C ARG A 150 -4.14 15.29 4.79
N THR A 151 -4.06 16.61 4.86
CA THR A 151 -4.47 17.50 3.77
C THR A 151 -3.62 17.30 2.51
N ILE A 152 -2.30 17.11 2.66
CA ILE A 152 -1.42 16.81 1.51
C ILE A 152 -1.79 15.45 0.94
N ALA A 153 -1.95 14.43 1.78
CA ALA A 153 -2.32 13.09 1.34
C ALA A 153 -3.67 13.05 0.59
N ASP A 154 -4.65 13.84 1.00
CA ASP A 154 -5.95 13.96 0.30
C ASP A 154 -5.76 14.60 -1.09
N HIS A 155 -4.95 15.65 -1.21
CA HIS A 155 -4.68 16.32 -2.49
C HIS A 155 -3.81 15.50 -3.46
N LEU A 156 -2.89 14.68 -2.97
CA LEU A 156 -2.00 13.88 -3.80
C LEU A 156 -2.74 12.92 -4.76
N PHE A 157 -3.93 12.44 -4.36
CA PHE A 157 -4.64 11.40 -5.10
C PHE A 157 -5.94 11.87 -5.78
N ASP A 158 -6.37 13.11 -5.58
CA ASP A 158 -7.58 13.64 -6.22
C ASP A 158 -7.45 13.66 -7.74
N ASP A 159 -6.31 14.14 -8.25
CA ASP A 159 -6.01 14.17 -9.69
C ASP A 159 -5.78 12.76 -10.26
N GLU A 160 -5.42 11.80 -9.40
CA GLU A 160 -5.07 10.45 -9.79
C GLU A 160 -6.27 9.58 -10.15
N ARG A 161 -7.45 9.85 -9.57
CA ARG A 161 -8.67 9.05 -9.82
C ARG A 161 -9.02 8.97 -11.30
N LYS A 162 -8.99 10.12 -11.98
CA LYS A 162 -9.30 10.17 -13.42
C LYS A 162 -8.24 9.43 -14.24
N SER A 163 -6.99 9.53 -13.82
CA SER A 163 -5.86 8.88 -14.47
C SER A 163 -5.93 7.37 -14.36
N PHE A 164 -6.13 6.85 -13.15
CA PHE A 164 -6.30 5.42 -12.93
C PHE A 164 -7.55 4.87 -13.59
N TYR A 165 -8.67 5.60 -13.60
CA TYR A 165 -9.87 5.18 -14.31
C TYR A 165 -9.59 4.83 -15.79
N THR A 166 -8.86 5.69 -16.50
CA THR A 166 -8.52 5.46 -17.90
C THR A 166 -7.55 4.28 -18.07
N ILE A 167 -6.53 4.19 -17.21
CA ILE A 167 -5.55 3.10 -17.23
C ILE A 167 -6.21 1.75 -16.93
N LEU A 168 -7.15 1.71 -15.98
CA LEU A 168 -7.89 0.50 -15.64
C LEU A 168 -8.82 0.06 -16.77
N LYS A 169 -9.50 0.98 -17.46
CA LYS A 169 -10.28 0.63 -18.67
C LYS A 169 -9.38 0.08 -19.77
N MET A 170 -8.21 0.68 -19.98
CA MET A 170 -7.19 0.17 -20.92
C MET A 170 -6.77 -1.27 -20.55
N MET A 171 -6.49 -1.53 -19.27
CA MET A 171 -6.11 -2.86 -18.79
C MET A 171 -7.25 -3.87 -18.75
N ALA A 172 -8.48 -3.43 -18.52
CA ALA A 172 -9.67 -4.27 -18.63
C ALA A 172 -9.85 -4.76 -20.07
N SER A 173 -9.60 -3.91 -21.09
CA SER A 173 -9.56 -4.35 -22.49
C SER A 173 -8.45 -5.38 -22.73
N CYS A 174 -7.25 -5.20 -22.18
CA CYS A 174 -6.18 -6.20 -22.28
C CYS A 174 -6.55 -7.53 -21.63
N LEU A 175 -7.15 -7.49 -20.43
CA LEU A 175 -7.62 -8.68 -19.71
C LEU A 175 -8.72 -9.40 -20.49
N TYR A 176 -9.64 -8.65 -21.09
CA TYR A 176 -10.69 -9.19 -21.96
C TYR A 176 -10.08 -9.93 -23.16
N VAL A 177 -9.16 -9.28 -23.89
CA VAL A 177 -8.48 -9.87 -25.04
C VAL A 177 -7.74 -11.14 -24.64
N ALA A 178 -6.96 -11.10 -23.56
CA ALA A 178 -6.27 -12.27 -23.04
C ALA A 178 -7.25 -13.40 -22.69
N SER A 179 -8.40 -13.07 -22.12
CA SER A 179 -9.40 -14.08 -21.74
C SER A 179 -10.14 -14.71 -22.95
N CYS A 180 -10.16 -14.05 -24.10
CA CYS A 180 -10.86 -14.50 -25.31
C CYS A 180 -9.96 -15.12 -26.39
N THR A 181 -8.64 -15.12 -26.19
CA THR A 181 -7.66 -15.56 -27.20
C THR A 181 -6.76 -16.65 -26.64
N SER A 182 -6.32 -17.57 -27.49
CA SER A 182 -5.34 -18.61 -27.13
C SER A 182 -3.98 -17.98 -26.78
N GLU A 183 -3.25 -18.61 -25.85
CA GLU A 183 -1.90 -18.15 -25.46
C GLU A 183 -0.95 -18.10 -26.66
N ASP A 184 -1.01 -19.10 -27.55
CA ASP A 184 -0.22 -19.19 -28.79
C ASP A 184 -0.85 -18.45 -29.99
N GLY A 185 -1.91 -17.67 -29.76
CA GLY A 185 -2.61 -16.95 -30.82
C GLY A 185 -1.82 -15.74 -31.35
N SER A 186 -2.07 -15.36 -32.60
CA SER A 186 -1.51 -14.13 -33.19
C SER A 186 -2.09 -12.84 -32.59
N VAL A 187 -3.24 -12.94 -31.91
CA VAL A 187 -3.90 -11.80 -31.25
C VAL A 187 -3.43 -11.71 -29.81
N GLN A 188 -2.57 -10.73 -29.55
CA GLN A 188 -2.01 -10.46 -28.22
C GLN A 188 -2.41 -9.07 -27.71
N PRO A 189 -2.64 -8.90 -26.40
CA PRO A 189 -2.82 -7.58 -25.81
C PRO A 189 -1.54 -6.76 -25.94
N THR A 190 -1.67 -5.48 -26.27
CA THR A 190 -0.52 -4.56 -26.29
C THR A 190 -0.95 -3.20 -25.76
N VAL A 191 -0.04 -2.47 -25.13
CA VAL A 191 -0.31 -1.12 -24.63
C VAL A 191 -0.78 -0.22 -25.78
N ASN A 192 -0.08 -0.23 -26.92
CA ASN A 192 -0.42 0.63 -28.06
C ASN A 192 -1.84 0.38 -28.60
N LYS A 193 -2.25 -0.89 -28.75
CA LYS A 193 -3.62 -1.22 -29.16
C LYS A 193 -4.62 -0.84 -28.08
N ALA A 194 -4.33 -1.12 -26.80
CA ALA A 194 -5.22 -0.78 -25.71
C ALA A 194 -5.45 0.74 -25.56
N VAL A 195 -4.40 1.55 -25.72
CA VAL A 195 -4.51 3.02 -25.79
C VAL A 195 -5.36 3.45 -26.98
N ALA A 196 -5.18 2.83 -28.15
CA ALA A 196 -6.00 3.14 -29.31
C ALA A 196 -7.48 2.77 -29.09
N THR A 197 -7.75 1.61 -28.48
CA THR A 197 -9.10 1.12 -28.14
C THR A 197 -9.80 2.01 -27.11
N VAL A 198 -9.17 2.31 -25.97
CA VAL A 198 -9.83 3.09 -24.91
C VAL A 198 -10.20 4.49 -25.38
N ARG A 199 -9.45 5.04 -26.33
CA ARG A 199 -9.74 6.34 -26.95
C ARG A 199 -10.94 6.34 -27.90
N THR A 200 -11.42 5.17 -28.33
CA THR A 200 -12.67 5.08 -29.10
C THR A 200 -13.90 4.98 -28.20
N PHE A 201 -13.73 4.82 -26.88
CA PHE A 201 -14.85 4.76 -25.95
C PHE A 201 -15.55 6.12 -25.88
N ILE A 202 -16.88 6.09 -25.82
CA ILE A 202 -17.71 7.29 -25.69
C ILE A 202 -17.80 7.62 -24.21
N ASP A 203 -16.70 8.12 -23.65
CA ASP A 203 -16.58 8.41 -22.23
C ASP A 203 -15.71 9.67 -22.00
N PRO A 204 -16.31 10.78 -21.52
CA PRO A 204 -15.61 12.05 -21.36
C PRO A 204 -14.56 12.02 -20.24
N LYS A 205 -14.54 10.98 -19.40
CA LYS A 205 -13.52 10.80 -18.36
C LYS A 205 -12.19 10.30 -18.94
N ILE A 206 -12.20 9.75 -20.15
CA ILE A 206 -11.00 9.23 -20.81
C ILE A 206 -10.02 10.37 -21.09
N MET A 207 -8.77 10.17 -20.68
CA MET A 207 -7.70 11.15 -20.85
C MET A 207 -7.23 11.29 -22.32
N SER A 208 -6.46 12.34 -22.57
CA SER A 208 -5.73 12.51 -23.83
C SER A 208 -4.70 11.38 -24.04
N ARG A 209 -4.33 11.10 -25.30
CA ARG A 209 -3.32 10.08 -25.62
C ARG A 209 -1.99 10.34 -24.89
N ALA A 210 -1.52 11.58 -24.87
CA ALA A 210 -0.26 11.95 -24.22
C ALA A 210 -0.32 11.68 -22.72
N SER A 211 -1.42 12.05 -22.07
CA SER A 211 -1.63 11.84 -20.64
C SER A 211 -1.73 10.35 -20.28
N ILE A 212 -2.33 9.52 -21.14
CA ILE A 212 -2.36 8.06 -20.94
C ILE A 212 -0.94 7.48 -20.94
N TYR A 213 -0.10 7.85 -21.90
CA TYR A 213 1.29 7.36 -21.93
C TYR A 213 2.12 7.88 -20.77
N ALA A 214 1.93 9.14 -20.36
CA ALA A 214 2.59 9.70 -19.19
C ALA A 214 2.23 8.88 -17.93
N LYS A 215 0.94 8.68 -17.67
CA LYS A 215 0.50 7.89 -16.52
C LYS A 215 0.94 6.43 -16.59
N TRP A 216 0.87 5.82 -17.78
CA TRP A 216 1.38 4.48 -18.00
C TRP A 216 2.87 4.37 -17.65
N ALA A 217 3.70 5.32 -18.10
CA ALA A 217 5.12 5.31 -17.80
C ALA A 217 5.40 5.40 -16.29
N GLU A 218 4.56 6.10 -15.54
CA GLU A 218 4.65 6.19 -14.08
C GLU A 218 4.28 4.89 -13.37
N CYS A 219 3.24 4.17 -13.80
CA CYS A 219 2.67 3.05 -13.03
C CYS A 219 2.82 1.66 -13.68
N LYS A 220 3.49 1.53 -14.83
CA LYS A 220 3.63 0.24 -15.55
C LYS A 220 4.24 -0.87 -14.69
N ASP A 221 5.16 -0.54 -13.79
CA ASP A 221 5.87 -1.52 -12.95
C ASP A 221 5.01 -2.05 -11.78
N THR A 222 3.87 -1.42 -11.53
CA THR A 222 2.90 -1.78 -10.47
C THR A 222 1.50 -2.06 -11.01
N ILE A 223 1.32 -2.09 -12.33
CA ILE A 223 0.00 -2.18 -12.96
C ILE A 223 -0.78 -3.43 -12.54
N ALA A 224 -0.10 -4.56 -12.31
CA ALA A 224 -0.75 -5.78 -11.85
C ALA A 224 -1.38 -5.60 -10.47
N TRP A 225 -0.71 -4.89 -9.56
CA TRP A 225 -1.22 -4.56 -8.23
C TRP A 225 -2.40 -3.60 -8.31
N ILE A 226 -2.33 -2.59 -9.18
CA ILE A 226 -3.42 -1.63 -9.40
C ILE A 226 -4.68 -2.33 -9.91
N CYS A 227 -4.55 -3.19 -10.94
CA CYS A 227 -5.67 -3.95 -11.48
C CYS A 227 -6.25 -4.93 -10.45
N ALA A 228 -5.39 -5.56 -9.65
CA ALA A 228 -5.84 -6.46 -8.59
C ALA A 228 -6.56 -5.73 -7.46
N ALA A 229 -6.10 -4.53 -7.07
CA ALA A 229 -6.77 -3.70 -6.06
C ALA A 229 -8.18 -3.28 -6.52
N GLU A 230 -8.32 -2.90 -7.78
CA GLU A 230 -9.63 -2.54 -8.36
C GLU A 230 -10.61 -3.72 -8.36
N SER A 231 -10.12 -4.95 -8.51
CA SER A 231 -10.99 -6.12 -8.51
C SER A 231 -11.53 -6.52 -7.13
N ILE A 232 -10.98 -5.95 -6.05
CA ILE A 232 -11.37 -6.29 -4.67
C ILE A 232 -12.43 -5.29 -4.21
N GLU A 233 -13.67 -5.74 -4.23
CA GLU A 233 -14.82 -4.99 -3.73
C GLU A 233 -14.82 -4.94 -2.19
N LEU A 234 -15.16 -3.78 -1.67
CA LEU A 234 -15.41 -3.51 -0.25
C LEU A 234 -16.88 -3.12 -0.07
N GLU A 235 -17.31 -2.87 1.17
CA GLU A 235 -18.68 -2.36 1.43
C GLU A 235 -18.94 -1.04 0.69
N ILE A 236 -17.93 -0.18 0.60
CA ILE A 236 -17.98 1.08 -0.14
C ILE A 236 -16.75 1.17 -1.05
N GLY A 237 -16.98 0.98 -2.36
CA GLY A 237 -15.96 1.08 -3.41
C GLY A 237 -15.04 -0.14 -3.49
N THR A 238 -13.85 0.05 -4.04
CA THR A 238 -12.82 -0.99 -4.18
C THR A 238 -11.66 -0.77 -3.22
N LEU A 239 -10.76 -1.75 -3.09
CA LEU A 239 -9.49 -1.54 -2.37
C LEU A 239 -8.71 -0.38 -2.99
N LEU A 240 -8.71 -0.26 -4.32
CA LEU A 240 -8.04 0.85 -5.01
C LEU A 240 -8.65 2.21 -4.60
N ASP A 241 -9.97 2.32 -4.45
CA ASP A 241 -10.59 3.55 -3.96
C ASP A 241 -10.05 3.95 -2.58
N LYS A 242 -9.82 2.99 -1.67
CA LYS A 242 -9.24 3.25 -0.34
C LYS A 242 -7.78 3.65 -0.41
N LEU A 243 -7.01 3.08 -1.35
CA LEU A 243 -5.63 3.51 -1.60
C LEU A 243 -5.59 4.97 -2.07
N LEU A 244 -6.46 5.33 -3.02
CA LEU A 244 -6.59 6.69 -3.56
C LEU A 244 -7.25 7.68 -2.58
N GLN A 245 -7.65 7.25 -1.39
CA GLN A 245 -8.12 8.09 -0.29
C GLN A 245 -7.09 8.22 0.85
N ALA A 246 -5.89 7.65 0.69
CA ALA A 246 -4.89 7.54 1.75
C ALA A 246 -5.46 6.97 3.07
N ASN A 247 -6.43 6.05 2.95
CA ASN A 247 -7.23 5.52 4.07
C ASN A 247 -7.00 4.04 4.34
N ALA A 248 -6.30 3.33 3.46
CA ALA A 248 -6.04 1.92 3.69
C ALA A 248 -4.99 1.72 4.81
N THR A 249 -5.37 0.98 5.84
CA THR A 249 -4.50 0.47 6.91
C THR A 249 -4.41 -1.06 6.85
N PHE A 250 -3.34 -1.63 7.40
CA PHE A 250 -3.16 -3.07 7.51
C PHE A 250 -4.12 -3.70 8.51
N GLU A 251 -4.49 -2.99 9.57
CA GLU A 251 -5.45 -3.41 10.60
C GLU A 251 -6.82 -3.68 9.97
N GLU A 252 -7.27 -2.80 9.08
CA GLU A 252 -8.55 -2.95 8.40
C GLU A 252 -8.48 -3.84 7.14
N HIS A 253 -7.42 -3.69 6.34
CA HIS A 253 -7.34 -4.26 4.98
C HIS A 253 -6.28 -5.35 4.83
N GLY A 254 -5.42 -5.59 5.82
CA GLY A 254 -4.31 -6.54 5.73
C GLY A 254 -4.74 -7.98 5.46
N LYS A 255 -5.93 -8.38 5.96
CA LYS A 255 -6.55 -9.67 5.63
C LYS A 255 -6.82 -9.89 4.13
N LEU A 256 -6.90 -8.81 3.35
CA LEU A 256 -7.10 -8.85 1.91
C LEU A 256 -5.77 -8.96 1.15
N PHE A 257 -4.63 -8.81 1.82
CA PHE A 257 -3.32 -8.71 1.17
C PHE A 257 -2.94 -9.98 0.42
N GLU A 258 -3.25 -11.17 0.97
CA GLU A 258 -3.03 -12.44 0.28
C GLU A 258 -3.81 -12.49 -1.04
N LYS A 259 -5.13 -12.26 -0.96
CA LYS A 259 -6.01 -12.20 -2.14
C LYS A 259 -5.51 -11.17 -3.17
N TRP A 260 -5.06 -10.01 -2.69
CA TRP A 260 -4.52 -8.95 -3.53
C TRP A 260 -3.27 -9.41 -4.30
N ALA A 261 -2.31 -10.03 -3.60
CA ALA A 261 -1.11 -10.58 -4.21
C ALA A 261 -1.41 -11.69 -5.22
N ARG A 262 -2.32 -12.61 -4.88
CA ARG A 262 -2.72 -13.72 -5.75
C ARG A 262 -3.38 -13.24 -7.04
N ARG A 263 -4.23 -12.21 -6.96
CA ARG A 263 -4.83 -11.59 -8.14
C ARG A 263 -3.82 -10.80 -8.97
N ALA A 264 -2.89 -10.08 -8.34
CA ALA A 264 -1.81 -9.41 -9.06
C ALA A 264 -0.94 -10.44 -9.82
N LYS A 265 -0.65 -11.58 -9.21
CA LYS A 265 0.08 -12.70 -9.82
C LYS A 265 -0.66 -13.25 -11.04
N PHE A 266 -1.96 -13.49 -10.93
CA PHE A 266 -2.79 -13.89 -12.06
C PHE A 266 -2.73 -12.87 -13.21
N PHE A 267 -2.84 -11.56 -12.92
CA PHE A 267 -2.76 -10.54 -13.98
C PHE A 267 -1.41 -10.56 -14.71
N CYS A 268 -0.31 -10.75 -13.96
CA CYS A 268 1.01 -10.90 -14.56
C CYS A 268 1.07 -12.09 -15.52
N GLU A 269 0.62 -13.26 -15.08
CA GLU A 269 0.75 -14.50 -15.85
C GLU A 269 -0.24 -14.62 -17.00
N HIS A 270 -1.46 -14.11 -16.82
CA HIS A 270 -2.54 -14.21 -17.78
C HIS A 270 -2.52 -13.07 -18.81
N VAL A 271 -2.08 -11.87 -18.43
CA VAL A 271 -2.11 -10.69 -19.30
C VAL A 271 -0.70 -10.22 -19.66
N LEU A 272 0.14 -9.87 -18.69
CA LEU A 272 1.44 -9.23 -18.96
C LEU A 272 2.42 -10.18 -19.67
N ARG A 273 2.44 -11.46 -19.31
CA ARG A 273 3.28 -12.49 -19.98
C ARG A 273 3.00 -12.60 -21.48
N ARG A 274 1.79 -12.24 -21.91
CA ARG A 274 1.33 -12.30 -23.31
C ARG A 274 1.51 -10.99 -24.05
N MET A 275 1.94 -9.93 -23.36
CA MET A 275 2.37 -8.69 -24.02
C MET A 275 3.79 -8.87 -24.58
N PRO A 276 4.16 -8.16 -25.66
CA PRO A 276 5.48 -8.28 -26.27
C PRO A 276 6.62 -7.72 -25.39
N ASP A 277 6.30 -6.92 -24.37
CA ASP A 277 7.28 -6.32 -23.45
C ASP A 277 7.56 -7.29 -22.28
N SER A 278 8.67 -8.02 -22.36
CA SER A 278 9.08 -8.95 -21.29
C SER A 278 9.55 -8.25 -20.03
N GLU A 279 10.07 -7.03 -20.13
CA GLU A 279 10.53 -6.26 -18.96
C GLU A 279 9.34 -5.87 -18.07
N LEU A 280 8.22 -5.51 -18.69
CA LEU A 280 6.95 -5.23 -17.99
C LEU A 280 6.50 -6.42 -17.14
N TYR A 281 6.56 -7.64 -17.70
CA TYR A 281 6.24 -8.86 -16.97
C TYR A 281 7.20 -9.09 -15.81
N GLU A 282 8.52 -9.00 -16.06
CA GLU A 282 9.53 -9.24 -15.02
C GLU A 282 9.47 -8.22 -13.87
N ALA A 283 9.21 -6.95 -14.17
CA ALA A 283 9.05 -5.89 -13.16
C ALA A 283 7.90 -6.20 -12.19
N ASN A 284 6.75 -6.63 -12.71
CA ASN A 284 5.55 -6.91 -11.91
C ASN A 284 5.62 -8.28 -11.20
N ILE A 285 6.17 -9.32 -11.85
CA ILE A 285 6.14 -10.69 -11.32
C ILE A 285 7.17 -10.93 -10.20
N ARG A 286 8.27 -10.19 -10.19
CA ARG A 286 9.39 -10.39 -9.26
C ARG A 286 8.98 -10.47 -7.78
N PRO A 287 8.15 -9.56 -7.23
CA PRO A 287 7.68 -9.68 -5.84
C PRO A 287 6.69 -10.83 -5.61
N LEU A 288 6.10 -11.38 -6.67
CA LEU A 288 4.99 -12.34 -6.64
C LEU A 288 5.40 -13.78 -6.97
N ARG A 289 6.70 -14.06 -7.17
CA ARG A 289 7.17 -15.38 -7.66
C ARG A 289 6.78 -16.58 -6.79
N LYS A 290 6.56 -16.37 -5.49
CA LYS A 290 6.17 -17.42 -4.52
C LYS A 290 4.66 -17.44 -4.22
N VAL A 291 3.88 -16.61 -4.90
CA VAL A 291 2.44 -16.47 -4.68
C VAL A 291 1.71 -17.29 -5.74
N GLU A 292 0.64 -17.97 -5.35
CA GLU A 292 -0.22 -18.71 -6.27
C GLU A 292 -1.22 -17.76 -6.96
N PRO A 293 -1.47 -17.88 -8.28
CA PRO A 293 -2.41 -17.02 -8.97
C PRO A 293 -3.86 -17.26 -8.52
N GLU A 294 -4.65 -16.18 -8.39
CA GLU A 294 -6.11 -16.22 -8.23
C GLU A 294 -6.77 -15.45 -9.36
N ARG A 295 -7.63 -16.12 -10.13
CA ARG A 295 -8.34 -15.53 -11.26
C ARG A 295 -9.33 -14.45 -10.80
N PHE A 296 -9.43 -13.38 -11.57
CA PHE A 296 -10.45 -12.34 -11.40
C PHE A 296 -10.87 -11.72 -12.74
N SER A 297 -11.88 -10.86 -12.70
CA SER A 297 -12.34 -10.03 -13.81
C SER A 297 -12.39 -8.55 -13.40
N LEU A 298 -12.22 -7.65 -14.37
CA LEU A 298 -12.44 -6.22 -14.19
C LEU A 298 -13.79 -5.85 -14.81
N ASN A 299 -14.76 -5.51 -13.97
CA ASN A 299 -16.12 -5.16 -14.40
C ASN A 299 -16.22 -3.68 -14.83
N LEU A 300 -15.26 -3.22 -15.61
CA LEU A 300 -15.10 -1.81 -16.01
C LEU A 300 -15.55 -1.49 -17.44
N LEU A 301 -15.68 -2.53 -18.27
CA LEU A 301 -16.08 -2.38 -19.65
C LEU A 301 -17.59 -2.49 -19.78
N THR A 302 -18.22 -1.49 -20.37
CA THR A 302 -19.61 -1.58 -20.80
C THR A 302 -19.73 -2.51 -22.02
N PRO A 303 -20.93 -2.98 -22.39
CA PRO A 303 -21.13 -3.75 -23.63
C PRO A 303 -20.61 -3.04 -24.89
N SER A 304 -20.71 -1.71 -24.93
CA SER A 304 -20.16 -0.88 -26.02
C SER A 304 -18.64 -0.93 -26.05
N ASP A 305 -17.99 -0.79 -24.89
CA ASP A 305 -16.53 -0.86 -24.75
C ASP A 305 -16.00 -2.25 -25.16
N VAL A 306 -16.73 -3.32 -24.83
CA VAL A 306 -16.43 -4.68 -25.29
C VAL A 306 -16.52 -4.77 -26.82
N ALA A 307 -17.55 -4.19 -27.44
CA ALA A 307 -17.68 -4.19 -28.90
C ALA A 307 -16.53 -3.44 -29.59
N PHE A 308 -16.13 -2.27 -29.07
CA PHE A 308 -14.95 -1.55 -29.54
C PHE A 308 -13.66 -2.36 -29.37
N THR A 309 -13.53 -3.06 -28.24
CA THR A 309 -12.38 -3.94 -27.96
C THR A 309 -12.31 -5.09 -28.96
N LYS A 310 -13.42 -5.81 -29.20
CA LYS A 310 -13.47 -6.88 -30.21
C LYS A 310 -13.07 -6.38 -31.60
N LYS A 311 -13.63 -5.24 -32.02
CA LYS A 311 -13.31 -4.63 -33.31
C LYS A 311 -11.82 -4.29 -33.43
N ALA A 312 -11.22 -3.70 -32.40
CA ALA A 312 -9.81 -3.28 -32.39
C ALA A 312 -8.82 -4.46 -32.43
N TYR A 313 -9.21 -5.61 -31.88
CA TYR A 313 -8.38 -6.81 -31.81
C TYR A 313 -8.78 -7.89 -32.84
N SER A 314 -9.79 -7.63 -33.67
CA SER A 314 -10.32 -8.57 -34.66
C SER A 314 -10.75 -9.91 -34.03
N LEU A 315 -11.48 -9.82 -32.91
CA LEU A 315 -12.06 -10.94 -32.17
C LEU A 315 -13.48 -11.27 -32.63
#